data_AF-A0A317C5D0-F1
#
_entry.id   AF-A0A317C5D0-F1
#
_cell.length_a   1.000
_cell.length_b   1.000
_cell.length_c   1.000
_cell.angle_alpha   90.00
_cell.angle_beta   90.00
_cell.angle_gamma   90.00
#
_symmetry.space_group_name_H-M   'P 1'
#
loop_
_entity.id
_entity.type
_entity.pdbx_description
1 polymer ?
#
loop_
_entity_poly.entity_id
_entity_poly.type
_entity_poly.pdbx_seq_one_letter_code
_entity_poly.pdbx_strand_id
1 'polypeptide(L)'
;MGYIPNATDFTVADLEQVKSHRVSDVEDLEKLGLAVKVVDLKQYFDSDPKELEGLVSSLSGLWVSGGNVFILRQAMMLSGLDQLIIEKSKDPVFVYGGYSAGCCVLSKSLKSYQYASDANDTPYSGISTANWDGLGLINFAFMPHFQSDHSESEAIDKEIAYCNANGISYKPVKDGDVLIYE
;
A
#
# COMPACT_ATOMS: atom_id res chain seq x y z
N MET A 1 -9.89 9.95 8.89
CA MET A 1 -8.93 9.26 8.00
C MET A 1 -9.07 7.76 8.21
N GLY A 2 -9.20 6.96 7.15
CA GLY A 2 -9.15 5.49 7.27
C GLY A 2 -7.70 5.01 7.21
N TYR A 3 -7.27 4.14 8.12
CA TYR A 3 -5.93 3.55 8.11
C TYR A 3 -6.00 2.09 7.64
N ILE A 4 -5.24 1.73 6.61
CA ILE A 4 -5.22 0.40 5.97
C ILE A 4 -3.92 -0.32 6.35
N PRO A 5 -3.94 -1.32 7.26
CA PRO A 5 -2.74 -2.00 7.74
C PRO A 5 -2.36 -3.24 6.94
N ASN A 6 -3.19 -3.67 5.98
CA ASN A 6 -3.15 -5.03 5.42
C ASN A 6 -1.87 -5.40 4.65
N ALA A 7 -0.96 -4.45 4.40
CA ALA A 7 0.37 -4.74 3.85
C ALA A 7 1.23 -5.58 4.82
N THR A 8 0.90 -5.61 6.11
CA THR A 8 1.64 -6.36 7.14
C THR A 8 1.03 -7.72 7.50
N ASP A 9 0.05 -8.20 6.75
CA ASP A 9 -0.65 -9.48 7.00
C ASP A 9 0.15 -10.71 6.53
N PHE A 10 1.49 -10.69 6.65
CA PHE A 10 2.40 -11.77 6.21
C PHE A 10 1.94 -13.16 6.68
N THR A 11 2.14 -14.20 5.85
CA THR A 11 1.83 -15.60 6.23
C THR A 11 2.55 -16.01 7.52
N VAL A 12 3.78 -15.51 7.71
CA VAL A 12 4.57 -15.69 8.92
C VAL A 12 4.85 -14.31 9.55
N ALA A 13 3.81 -13.72 10.14
CA ALA A 13 3.91 -12.46 10.86
C ALA A 13 4.16 -12.67 12.37
N ASP A 14 5.02 -11.85 12.96
CA ASP A 14 5.00 -11.62 14.41
C ASP A 14 3.80 -10.73 14.76
N LEU A 15 2.80 -11.32 15.41
CA LEU A 15 1.56 -10.63 15.74
C LEU A 15 1.75 -9.46 16.70
N GLU A 16 2.73 -9.51 17.59
CA GLU A 16 3.02 -8.40 18.50
C GLU A 16 3.71 -7.26 17.75
N GLN A 17 4.61 -7.58 16.82
CA GLN A 17 5.20 -6.58 15.94
C GLN A 17 4.15 -5.91 15.05
N VAL A 18 3.24 -6.67 14.44
CA VAL A 18 2.16 -6.12 13.61
C VAL A 18 1.22 -5.22 14.43
N LYS A 19 0.87 -5.62 15.65
CA LYS A 19 0.08 -4.78 16.55
C LYS A 19 0.82 -3.49 16.92
N SER A 20 2.08 -3.60 17.33
CA SER A 20 2.92 -2.46 17.69
C SER A 20 3.05 -1.46 16.53
N HIS A 21 3.32 -1.97 15.33
CA HIS A 21 3.40 -1.19 14.09
C HIS A 21 2.10 -0.42 13.82
N ARG A 22 0.96 -1.12 13.89
CA ARG A 22 -0.37 -0.51 13.75
C ARG A 22 -0.62 0.58 14.80
N VAL A 23 -0.28 0.33 16.06
CA VAL A 23 -0.47 1.31 17.14
C VAL A 23 0.39 2.55 16.85
N SER A 24 1.65 2.36 16.49
CA SER A 24 2.56 3.47 16.15
C SER A 24 2.02 4.34 15.02
N ASP A 25 1.59 3.74 13.90
CA ASP A 25 1.04 4.46 12.75
C ASP A 25 -0.21 5.26 13.12
N VAL A 26 -1.11 4.66 13.92
CA VAL A 26 -2.33 5.33 14.37
C VAL A 26 -1.98 6.49 15.31
N GLU A 27 -1.10 6.28 16.28
CA GLU A 27 -0.68 7.32 17.22
C GLU A 27 -0.02 8.50 16.50
N ASP A 28 0.79 8.25 15.46
CA ASP A 28 1.45 9.31 14.70
C ASP A 28 0.44 10.15 13.90
N LEU A 29 -0.57 9.51 13.29
CA LEU A 29 -1.66 10.22 12.63
C LEU A 29 -2.53 11.02 13.64
N GLU A 30 -2.80 10.46 14.82
CA GLU A 30 -3.55 11.13 15.88
C GLU A 30 -2.80 12.34 16.46
N LYS A 31 -1.47 12.26 16.59
CA LYS A 31 -0.61 13.40 16.97
C LYS A 31 -0.70 14.56 15.98
N LEU A 32 -1.01 14.29 14.71
CA LEU A 32 -1.29 15.31 13.68
C LEU A 32 -2.71 15.89 13.77
N GLY A 33 -3.53 15.45 14.74
CA GLY A 33 -4.90 15.91 14.93
C GLY A 33 -5.93 15.19 14.06
N LEU A 34 -5.56 14.07 13.43
CA LEU A 34 -6.49 13.28 12.61
C LEU A 34 -7.30 12.31 13.49
N ALA A 35 -8.61 12.26 13.27
CA ALA A 35 -9.42 11.15 13.76
C ALA A 35 -9.19 9.93 12.86
N VAL A 36 -8.59 8.87 13.41
CA VAL A 36 -8.19 7.67 12.67
C VAL A 36 -9.18 6.54 12.91
N LYS A 37 -9.60 5.89 11.82
CA LYS A 37 -10.35 4.64 11.87
C LYS A 37 -9.52 3.55 11.22
N VAL A 38 -9.15 2.51 11.97
CA VAL A 38 -8.52 1.32 11.37
C VAL A 38 -9.55 0.62 10.50
N VAL A 39 -9.19 0.38 9.25
CA VAL A 39 -10.02 -0.30 8.25
C VAL A 39 -9.27 -1.57 7.85
N ASP A 40 -9.59 -2.67 8.53
CA ASP A 40 -9.04 -3.98 8.19
C ASP A 40 -9.83 -4.57 7.02
N LEU A 41 -9.19 -4.65 5.85
CA LEU A 41 -9.83 -5.08 4.61
C LEU A 41 -10.35 -6.51 4.64
N LYS A 42 -9.81 -7.36 5.54
CA LYS A 42 -10.29 -8.73 5.73
C LYS A 42 -11.76 -8.80 6.13
N GLN A 43 -12.29 -7.74 6.76
CA GLN A 43 -13.71 -7.66 7.13
C GLN A 43 -14.65 -7.54 5.92
N TYR A 44 -14.10 -7.25 4.74
CA TYR A 44 -14.86 -6.93 3.53
C TYR A 44 -14.65 -7.92 2.39
N PHE A 45 -13.91 -9.01 2.59
CA PHE A 45 -13.61 -9.98 1.53
C PHE A 45 -14.85 -10.71 1.00
N ASP A 46 -15.83 -10.95 1.88
CA ASP A 46 -17.08 -11.66 1.56
C ASP A 46 -18.33 -10.85 1.99
N SER A 47 -18.18 -9.54 2.24
CA SER A 47 -19.29 -8.66 2.64
C SER A 47 -20.05 -8.12 1.43
N ASP A 48 -21.18 -7.43 1.66
CA ASP A 48 -21.79 -6.60 0.61
C ASP A 48 -20.78 -5.48 0.25
N PRO A 49 -20.41 -5.30 -1.05
CA PRO A 49 -19.50 -4.23 -1.46
C PRO A 49 -19.92 -2.83 -1.00
N LYS A 50 -21.21 -2.61 -0.79
CA LYS A 50 -21.75 -1.33 -0.29
C LYS A 50 -21.30 -0.99 1.11
N GLU A 51 -20.89 -1.98 1.91
CA GLU A 51 -20.40 -1.74 3.27
C GLU A 51 -19.07 -0.99 3.25
N LEU A 52 -18.11 -1.47 2.44
CA LEU A 52 -16.83 -0.78 2.28
C LEU A 52 -17.01 0.55 1.55
N GLU A 53 -17.83 0.59 0.50
CA GLU A 53 -18.14 1.83 -0.23
C GLU A 53 -18.73 2.91 0.69
N GLY A 54 -19.70 2.54 1.52
CA GLY A 54 -20.34 3.42 2.49
C GLY A 54 -19.36 3.91 3.55
N LEU A 55 -18.48 3.03 4.04
CA LEU A 55 -17.41 3.41 4.95
C LEU A 55 -16.45 4.40 4.28
N VAL A 56 -15.87 4.06 3.13
CA VAL A 56 -14.91 4.90 2.41
C VAL A 56 -15.51 6.26 2.07
N SER A 57 -16.79 6.31 1.68
CA SER A 57 -17.48 7.57 1.39
C SER A 57 -17.77 8.43 2.62
N SER A 58 -17.76 7.86 3.83
CA SER A 58 -17.85 8.62 5.08
C SER A 58 -16.52 9.21 5.56
N LEU A 59 -15.40 8.81 4.93
CA LEU A 59 -14.05 9.22 5.29
C LEU A 59 -13.57 10.37 4.41
N SER A 60 -12.73 11.24 4.98
CA SER A 60 -12.03 12.29 4.21
C SER A 60 -10.86 11.77 3.37
N GLY A 61 -10.50 10.50 3.52
CA GLY A 61 -9.32 9.93 2.86
C GLY A 61 -8.85 8.62 3.49
N LEU A 62 -7.79 8.08 2.91
CA LEU A 62 -7.10 6.86 3.36
C LEU A 62 -5.62 7.12 3.62
N TRP A 63 -5.07 6.44 4.62
CA TRP A 63 -3.65 6.28 4.89
C TRP A 63 -3.29 4.81 4.79
N VAL A 64 -2.45 4.44 3.83
CA VAL A 64 -2.13 3.04 3.52
C VAL A 64 -0.73 2.69 3.99
N SER A 65 -0.65 1.69 4.86
CA SER A 65 0.59 1.22 5.49
C SER A 65 1.58 0.65 4.48
N GLY A 66 2.87 0.74 4.84
CA GLY A 66 3.95 -0.05 4.27
C GLY A 66 3.90 -1.52 4.71
N GLY A 67 4.74 -2.34 4.08
CA GLY A 67 4.77 -3.80 4.24
C GLY A 67 5.00 -4.47 2.88
N ASN A 68 4.36 -5.61 2.63
CA ASN A 68 4.45 -6.30 1.34
C ASN A 68 3.39 -5.77 0.35
N VAL A 69 3.83 -5.22 -0.77
CA VAL A 69 2.93 -4.65 -1.79
C VAL A 69 2.03 -5.70 -2.45
N PHE A 70 2.47 -6.95 -2.58
CA PHE A 70 1.67 -8.04 -3.15
C PHE A 70 0.57 -8.45 -2.19
N ILE A 71 0.83 -8.53 -0.88
CA ILE A 71 -0.21 -8.79 0.13
C ILE A 71 -1.23 -7.65 0.14
N LEU A 72 -0.77 -6.40 0.13
CA LEU A 72 -1.66 -5.24 0.05
C LEU A 72 -2.55 -5.31 -1.20
N ARG A 73 -1.98 -5.62 -2.36
CA ARG A 73 -2.71 -5.76 -3.62
C ARG A 73 -3.78 -6.85 -3.56
N GLN A 74 -3.48 -7.98 -2.90
CA GLN A 74 -4.45 -9.06 -2.68
C GLN A 74 -5.62 -8.58 -1.81
N ALA A 75 -5.33 -7.92 -0.69
CA ALA A 75 -6.37 -7.41 0.21
C ALA A 75 -7.27 -6.37 -0.49
N MET A 76 -6.68 -5.47 -1.29
CA MET A 76 -7.44 -4.49 -2.08
C MET A 76 -8.34 -5.16 -3.11
N MET A 77 -7.87 -6.23 -3.76
CA MET A 77 -8.66 -6.97 -4.75
C MET A 77 -9.83 -7.71 -4.10
N LEU A 78 -9.57 -8.42 -3.01
CA LEU A 78 -10.59 -9.22 -2.32
C LEU A 78 -11.67 -8.33 -1.69
N SER A 79 -11.30 -7.17 -1.17
CA SER A 79 -12.24 -6.22 -0.56
C SER A 79 -12.95 -5.29 -1.56
N GLY A 80 -12.45 -5.18 -2.79
CA GLY A 80 -12.90 -4.18 -3.76
C GLY A 80 -12.40 -2.75 -3.50
N LEU A 81 -11.47 -2.55 -2.55
CA LEU A 81 -10.88 -1.23 -2.29
C LEU A 81 -10.12 -0.68 -3.51
N ASP A 82 -9.56 -1.56 -4.36
CA ASP A 82 -8.83 -1.14 -5.56
C ASP A 82 -9.68 -0.28 -6.50
N GLN A 83 -10.92 -0.69 -6.78
CA GLN A 83 -11.84 0.09 -7.60
C GLN A 83 -12.27 1.39 -6.90
N LEU A 84 -12.55 1.32 -5.60
CA LEU A 84 -12.96 2.50 -4.82
C LEU A 84 -11.87 3.58 -4.80
N ILE A 85 -10.59 3.21 -4.70
CA ILE A 85 -9.48 4.16 -4.77
C ILE A 85 -9.42 4.83 -6.14
N ILE A 86 -9.59 4.07 -7.23
CA ILE A 86 -9.60 4.62 -8.60
C ILE A 86 -10.77 5.58 -8.78
N GLU A 87 -11.95 5.25 -8.26
CA GLU A 87 -13.11 6.14 -8.30
C GLU A 87 -12.90 7.41 -7.49
N LYS A 88 -12.42 7.27 -6.24
CA LYS A 88 -12.15 8.39 -5.33
C LYS A 88 -10.99 9.27 -5.76
N SER A 89 -10.07 8.79 -6.60
CA SER A 89 -9.02 9.63 -7.19
C SER A 89 -9.54 10.79 -8.04
N LYS A 90 -10.82 10.75 -8.43
CA LYS A 90 -11.50 11.82 -9.17
C LYS A 90 -12.20 12.82 -8.26
N ASP A 91 -12.24 12.55 -6.96
CA ASP A 91 -12.87 13.39 -5.95
C ASP A 91 -11.82 14.35 -5.36
N PRO A 92 -11.89 15.66 -5.63
CA PRO A 92 -10.87 16.62 -5.20
C PRO A 92 -10.81 16.84 -3.68
N VAL A 93 -11.81 16.34 -2.93
CA VAL A 93 -11.80 16.44 -1.45
C VAL A 93 -11.36 15.15 -0.76
N PHE A 94 -11.08 14.09 -1.52
CA PHE A 94 -10.63 12.81 -0.97
C PHE A 94 -9.11 12.67 -1.07
N VAL A 95 -8.46 12.42 0.06
CA VAL A 95 -7.00 12.28 0.12
C VAL A 95 -6.60 10.81 0.14
N TYR A 96 -5.72 10.40 -0.76
CA TYR A 96 -4.95 9.17 -0.63
C TYR A 96 -3.55 9.50 -0.13
N GLY A 97 -3.19 8.96 1.02
CA GLY A 97 -1.83 8.97 1.56
C GLY A 97 -1.36 7.54 1.82
N GLY A 98 -0.04 7.37 1.88
CA GLY A 98 0.56 6.10 2.23
C GLY A 98 2.07 6.21 2.22
N TYR A 99 2.74 5.13 2.59
CA TYR A 99 4.19 5.02 2.57
C TYR A 99 4.62 3.62 2.12
N SER A 100 5.83 3.51 1.60
CA SER A 100 6.41 2.25 1.07
C SER A 100 5.39 1.52 0.18
N ALA A 101 4.97 0.29 0.52
CA ALA A 101 3.97 -0.48 -0.22
C ALA A 101 2.68 0.29 -0.57
N GLY A 102 2.19 1.16 0.32
CA GLY A 102 1.05 2.03 0.06
C GLY A 102 1.27 2.99 -1.11
N CYS A 103 2.49 3.43 -1.35
CA CYS A 103 2.83 4.21 -2.55
C CYS A 103 3.13 3.31 -3.75
N CYS A 104 3.82 2.18 -3.54
CA CYS A 104 4.18 1.25 -4.61
C CYS A 104 2.94 0.72 -5.36
N VAL A 105 1.86 0.40 -4.63
CA VAL A 105 0.62 -0.14 -5.21
C VAL A 105 -0.05 0.80 -6.21
N LEU A 106 0.20 2.11 -6.13
CA LEU A 106 -0.35 3.11 -7.06
C LEU A 106 0.22 2.99 -8.48
N SER A 107 1.36 2.30 -8.63
CA SER A 107 2.04 2.13 -9.92
C SER A 107 1.21 1.31 -10.89
N LYS A 108 1.50 1.42 -12.18
CA LYS A 108 0.82 0.59 -13.19
C LYS A 108 1.14 -0.90 -13.07
N SER A 109 2.39 -1.24 -12.76
CA SER A 109 2.83 -2.63 -12.59
C SER A 109 3.66 -2.78 -11.33
N LEU A 110 3.51 -3.92 -10.67
CA LEU A 110 4.24 -4.29 -9.47
C LEU A 110 5.50 -5.12 -9.75
N LYS A 111 5.81 -5.41 -11.02
CA LYS A 111 7.00 -6.19 -11.42
C LYS A 111 8.31 -5.59 -10.91
N SER A 112 8.34 -4.26 -10.76
CA SER A 112 9.48 -3.54 -10.23
C SER A 112 9.78 -3.86 -8.78
N TYR A 113 8.79 -4.36 -8.01
CA TYR A 113 8.86 -4.51 -6.55
C TYR A 113 9.18 -5.93 -6.06
N GLN A 114 9.58 -6.81 -6.98
CA GLN A 114 9.76 -8.24 -6.72
C GLN A 114 10.99 -8.58 -5.86
N TYR A 115 11.84 -7.61 -5.55
CA TYR A 115 13.06 -7.84 -4.78
C TYR A 115 12.91 -7.44 -3.31
N ALA A 116 12.14 -6.39 -3.02
CA ALA A 116 11.83 -5.97 -1.65
C ALA A 116 10.57 -6.66 -1.09
N SER A 117 9.64 -7.08 -1.96
CA SER A 117 8.40 -7.76 -1.54
C SER A 117 8.30 -9.17 -2.14
N ASP A 118 7.95 -10.15 -1.31
CA ASP A 118 7.73 -11.54 -1.77
C ASP A 118 6.35 -11.68 -2.44
N ALA A 119 6.35 -11.92 -3.74
CA ALA A 119 5.14 -12.15 -4.53
C ALA A 119 4.48 -13.52 -4.26
N ASN A 120 5.16 -14.44 -3.59
CA ASN A 120 4.61 -15.75 -3.24
C ASN A 120 3.97 -15.78 -1.85
N ASP A 121 4.07 -14.69 -1.08
CA ASP A 121 3.35 -14.57 0.19
C ASP A 121 1.86 -14.29 -0.07
N THR A 122 1.06 -15.35 0.00
CA THR A 122 -0.39 -15.33 -0.23
C THR A 122 -1.14 -15.72 1.05
N PRO A 123 -1.30 -14.80 2.02
CA PRO A 123 -1.87 -15.11 3.33
C PRO A 123 -3.40 -15.30 3.29
N TYR A 124 -4.06 -14.91 2.20
CA TYR A 124 -5.51 -14.93 2.09
C TYR A 124 -6.01 -16.13 1.28
N SER A 125 -7.08 -16.76 1.77
CA SER A 125 -7.74 -17.87 1.08
C SER A 125 -8.25 -17.45 -0.30
N GLY A 126 -8.09 -18.32 -1.29
CA GLY A 126 -8.55 -18.08 -2.67
C GLY A 126 -7.54 -17.37 -3.56
N ILE A 127 -6.41 -16.90 -3.00
CA ILE A 127 -5.28 -16.40 -3.78
C ILE A 127 -4.13 -17.41 -3.72
N SER A 128 -3.61 -17.77 -4.90
CA SER A 128 -2.44 -18.65 -5.03
C SER A 128 -1.35 -18.09 -5.93
N THR A 129 -1.59 -16.93 -6.55
CA THR A 129 -0.65 -16.24 -7.43
C THR A 129 -0.76 -14.73 -7.23
N ALA A 130 0.38 -14.03 -7.29
CA ALA A 130 0.38 -12.57 -7.23
C ALA A 130 -0.31 -11.95 -8.44
N ASN A 131 -1.06 -10.89 -8.16
CA ASN A 131 -1.47 -9.92 -9.16
C ASN A 131 -0.32 -8.92 -9.39
N TRP A 132 0.19 -8.87 -10.62
CA TRP A 132 1.32 -8.01 -10.99
C TRP A 132 0.88 -6.63 -11.50
N ASP A 133 -0.42 -6.38 -11.60
CA ASP A 133 -0.98 -5.08 -11.94
C ASP A 133 -1.22 -4.28 -10.65
N GLY A 134 -0.68 -3.06 -10.63
CA GLY A 134 -1.03 -2.10 -9.58
C GLY A 134 -2.28 -1.32 -9.96
N LEU A 135 -2.57 -0.23 -9.24
CA LEU A 135 -3.76 0.58 -9.47
C LEU A 135 -3.64 1.50 -10.69
N GLY A 136 -2.41 1.79 -11.14
CA GLY A 136 -2.18 2.61 -12.33
C GLY A 136 -2.54 4.08 -12.17
N LEU A 137 -2.52 4.60 -10.94
CA LEU A 137 -2.75 6.02 -10.65
C LEU A 137 -1.50 6.88 -10.86
N ILE A 138 -0.30 6.29 -10.81
CA ILE A 138 0.95 6.95 -11.18
C ILE A 138 1.62 6.25 -12.37
N ASN A 139 2.32 7.03 -13.20
CA ASN A 139 2.95 6.59 -14.44
C ASN A 139 4.43 6.21 -14.29
N PHE A 140 4.92 6.08 -13.06
CA PHE A 140 6.27 5.65 -12.70
C PHE A 140 6.20 4.62 -11.58
N ALA A 141 7.27 3.84 -11.42
CA ALA A 141 7.46 2.99 -10.24
C ALA A 141 8.01 3.84 -9.08
N PHE A 142 7.30 3.89 -7.96
CA PHE A 142 7.74 4.56 -6.75
C PHE A 142 8.78 3.70 -6.04
N MET A 143 9.99 4.20 -5.85
CA MET A 143 11.11 3.45 -5.27
C MET A 143 11.41 4.02 -3.87
N PRO A 144 10.82 3.48 -2.80
CA PRO A 144 11.05 3.94 -1.42
C PRO A 144 12.46 3.60 -0.95
N HIS A 145 12.85 4.10 0.22
CA HIS A 145 14.08 3.70 0.92
C HIS A 145 15.37 3.88 0.11
N PHE A 146 15.35 4.65 -0.98
CA PHE A 146 16.51 4.80 -1.86
C PHE A 146 17.64 5.48 -1.08
N GLN A 147 18.82 4.86 -1.05
CA GLN A 147 19.99 5.37 -0.32
C GLN A 147 19.67 5.79 1.13
N SER A 148 18.83 5.00 1.80
CA SER A 148 18.43 5.23 3.19
C SER A 148 19.06 4.19 4.12
N ASP A 149 19.08 4.47 5.42
CA ASP A 149 19.49 3.51 6.45
C ASP A 149 18.32 2.55 6.75
N HIS A 150 18.03 1.70 5.76
CA HIS A 150 16.89 0.79 5.75
C HIS A 150 17.31 -0.59 5.28
N SER A 151 16.72 -1.64 5.86
CA SER A 151 17.04 -3.03 5.52
C SER A 151 16.74 -3.36 4.06
N GLU A 152 15.79 -2.66 3.45
CA GLU A 152 15.37 -2.87 2.06
C GLU A 152 16.21 -2.11 1.04
N SER A 153 17.12 -1.21 1.45
CA SER A 153 17.88 -0.35 0.51
C SER A 153 18.62 -1.14 -0.58
N GLU A 154 19.23 -2.28 -0.23
CA GLU A 154 19.89 -3.14 -1.22
C GLU A 154 18.92 -3.82 -2.19
N ALA A 155 17.69 -4.11 -1.73
CA ALA A 155 16.64 -4.64 -2.60
C ALA A 155 16.18 -3.54 -3.58
N ILE A 156 15.97 -2.31 -3.10
CA ILE A 156 15.60 -1.16 -3.92
C ILE A 156 16.63 -0.88 -5.03
N ASP A 157 17.93 -1.04 -4.76
CA ASP A 157 18.95 -0.93 -5.81
C ASP A 157 18.76 -1.96 -6.94
N LYS A 158 18.32 -3.19 -6.60
CA LYS A 158 17.98 -4.22 -7.60
C LYS A 158 16.70 -3.87 -8.37
N GLU A 159 15.72 -3.28 -7.70
CA GLU A 159 14.47 -2.80 -8.31
C GLU A 159 14.74 -1.68 -9.31
N ILE A 160 15.61 -0.73 -8.96
CA ILE A 160 16.07 0.33 -9.85
C ILE A 160 16.84 -0.26 -11.04
N ALA A 161 17.73 -1.22 -10.80
CA ALA A 161 18.45 -1.91 -11.87
C ALA A 161 17.47 -2.62 -12.84
N TYR A 162 16.43 -3.27 -12.31
CA TYR A 162 15.36 -3.86 -13.11
C TYR A 162 14.60 -2.82 -13.93
N CYS A 163 14.25 -1.68 -13.34
CA CYS A 163 13.61 -0.59 -14.06
C CYS A 163 14.48 -0.07 -15.22
N ASN A 164 15.77 0.15 -14.97
CA ASN A 164 16.72 0.57 -16.00
C ASN A 164 16.81 -0.45 -17.15
N ALA A 165 16.88 -1.74 -16.82
CA ALA A 165 16.98 -2.82 -17.81
C ALA A 165 15.72 -2.98 -18.68
N ASN A 166 14.55 -2.59 -18.16
CA ASN A 166 13.26 -2.75 -18.83
C ASN A 166 12.65 -1.43 -19.36
N GLY A 167 13.39 -0.31 -19.26
CA GLY A 167 12.89 1.00 -19.69
C GLY A 167 11.68 1.50 -18.89
N ILE A 168 11.55 1.10 -17.62
CA ILE A 168 10.47 1.51 -16.74
C ILE A 168 10.86 2.84 -16.09
N SER A 169 10.02 3.86 -16.23
CA SER A 169 10.20 5.12 -15.49
C SER A 169 10.00 4.87 -14.00
N TYR A 170 10.90 5.39 -13.17
CA TYR A 170 10.84 5.26 -11.71
C TYR A 170 11.15 6.59 -11.04
N LYS A 171 10.74 6.72 -9.77
CA LYS A 171 11.05 7.87 -8.93
C LYS A 171 11.62 7.37 -7.60
N PRO A 172 12.94 7.52 -7.39
CA PRO A 172 13.58 7.18 -6.12
C PRO A 172 13.29 8.24 -5.07
N VAL A 173 13.02 7.79 -3.85
CA VAL A 173 12.63 8.61 -2.71
C VAL A 173 13.38 8.10 -1.48
N LYS A 174 14.00 9.01 -0.72
CA LYS A 174 14.68 8.66 0.53
C LYS A 174 13.68 8.61 1.68
N ASP A 175 14.05 7.97 2.77
CA ASP A 175 13.25 8.04 3.99
C ASP A 175 13.14 9.49 4.48
N GLY A 176 11.90 9.91 4.74
CA GLY A 176 11.56 11.29 5.09
C GLY A 176 11.19 12.20 3.92
N ASP A 177 11.49 11.81 2.68
CA ASP A 177 11.00 12.53 1.50
C ASP A 177 9.52 12.22 1.25
N VAL A 178 8.79 13.21 0.71
CA VAL A 178 7.36 13.07 0.37
C VAL A 178 7.12 13.53 -1.06
N LEU A 179 6.25 12.82 -1.77
CA LEU A 179 5.71 13.27 -3.04
C LEU A 179 4.27 13.72 -2.84
N ILE A 180 3.98 14.97 -3.20
CA ILE A 180 2.65 15.57 -3.10
C ILE A 180 2.15 15.87 -4.51
N TYR A 181 0.92 15.47 -4.79
CA TYR A 181 0.21 15.70 -6.04
C TYR A 181 -1.16 16.28 -5.72
N GLU A 182 -1.59 17.27 -6.49
CA GLU A 182 -2.89 17.96 -6.40
C GLU A 182 -3.68 17.79 -7.69
#